data_AF-A0A7C0YE98-F1
#
_entry.id   AF-A0A7C0YE98-F1
#
_cell.length_a   1.000
_cell.length_b   1.000
_cell.length_c   1.000
_cell.angle_alpha   90.00
_cell.angle_beta   90.00
_cell.angle_gamma   90.00
#
_symmetry.space_group_name_H-M   'P 1'
#
loop_
_entity.id
_entity.type
_entity.pdbx_description
1 polymer ?
#
loop_
_entity_poly.entity_id
_entity_poly.type
_entity_poly.pdbx_seq_one_letter_code
_entity_poly.pdbx_strand_id
1 'polypeptide(L)'
;MNHRLCEPGISTRLSVYGGWQSNEGSWELQGVNYHIESESGKLNALLDLVLIDLYECDRQRLVDAELIRQGMLEAAELMGAEVVGDSFHTFQPWGVSGTVTVAESHLAVHTWPEYNFAAITFETCGSRMNHKKAWAYLIRFFRAKKPKISHQKRGFMGVANTEFAYKQEVG
;
A
#
# COMPACT_ATOMS: atom_id res chain seq x y z
N MET A 1 40.81 12.17 -12.54
CA MET A 1 40.15 12.45 -13.83
C MET A 1 39.32 11.22 -14.22
N ASN A 2 38.02 11.44 -14.45
CA ASN A 2 37.06 10.75 -15.35
C ASN A 2 37.59 9.60 -16.23
N HIS A 3 36.84 8.56 -16.65
CA HIS A 3 35.42 8.16 -16.57
C HIS A 3 35.30 6.68 -17.00
N ARG A 4 34.24 5.99 -16.50
CA ARG A 4 33.46 4.82 -17.01
C ARG A 4 34.08 3.87 -18.05
N LEU A 5 33.77 2.57 -17.93
CA LEU A 5 32.90 1.86 -18.89
C LEU A 5 32.20 0.64 -18.25
N CYS A 6 30.87 0.66 -18.39
CA CYS A 6 29.81 -0.35 -18.27
C CYS A 6 30.13 -1.76 -17.74
N GLU A 7 29.45 -2.13 -16.65
CA GLU A 7 29.15 -3.52 -16.29
C GLU A 7 28.05 -4.12 -17.19
N PRO A 8 28.06 -5.44 -17.43
CA PRO A 8 27.17 -6.08 -18.40
C PRO A 8 25.73 -6.22 -17.87
N GLY A 9 24.82 -5.49 -18.53
CA GLY A 9 23.63 -6.06 -19.17
C GLY A 9 22.61 -6.81 -18.30
N ILE A 10 21.73 -6.07 -17.62
CA ILE A 10 20.40 -6.60 -17.26
C ILE A 10 19.56 -6.62 -18.53
N SER A 11 19.46 -7.78 -19.20
CA SER A 11 18.47 -8.00 -20.24
C SER A 11 17.12 -8.31 -19.59
N THR A 12 16.38 -7.26 -19.25
CA THR A 12 15.03 -7.40 -18.68
C THR A 12 14.02 -7.64 -19.80
N ARG A 13 13.48 -8.85 -19.91
CA ARG A 13 12.34 -9.11 -20.81
C ARG A 13 11.05 -8.79 -20.05
N LEU A 14 10.50 -7.60 -20.28
CA LEU A 14 9.20 -7.21 -19.74
C LEU A 14 8.10 -7.85 -20.62
N SER A 15 7.45 -8.89 -20.13
CA SER A 15 6.26 -9.43 -20.79
C SER A 15 5.02 -8.89 -20.10
N VAL A 16 4.34 -7.93 -20.75
CA VAL A 16 3.06 -7.40 -20.31
C VAL A 16 1.96 -8.29 -20.90
N TYR A 17 1.31 -9.09 -20.06
CA TYR A 17 0.09 -9.80 -20.42
C TYR A 17 -1.11 -9.07 -19.82
N GLY A 18 -1.91 -8.42 -20.66
CA GLY A 18 -3.18 -7.82 -20.29
C GLY A 18 -4.25 -8.32 -21.25
N GLY A 19 -5.32 -8.91 -20.72
CA GLY A 19 -6.49 -9.33 -21.49
C GLY A 19 -7.71 -8.53 -21.04
N TRP A 20 -8.54 -8.10 -22.00
CA TRP A 20 -9.85 -7.54 -21.71
C TRP A 20 -10.85 -8.69 -21.56
N GLN A 21 -11.56 -8.76 -20.43
CA GLN A 21 -12.73 -9.62 -20.29
C GLN A 21 -13.90 -8.80 -19.75
N SER A 22 -15.06 -9.00 -20.37
CA SER A 22 -16.32 -8.43 -19.90
C SER A 22 -16.93 -9.34 -18.85
N ASN A 23 -17.20 -8.83 -17.66
CA ASN A 23 -18.20 -9.38 -16.77
C ASN A 23 -19.18 -8.26 -16.42
N GLU A 24 -20.47 -8.49 -16.68
CA GLU A 24 -21.58 -7.67 -16.19
C GLU A 24 -21.44 -6.15 -16.45
N GLY A 25 -20.92 -5.77 -17.62
CA GLY A 25 -20.94 -4.38 -18.08
C GLY A 25 -19.95 -3.43 -17.39
N SER A 26 -18.97 -3.94 -16.63
CA SER A 26 -17.87 -3.13 -16.09
C SER A 26 -16.53 -3.56 -16.71
N TRP A 27 -15.66 -2.58 -16.98
CA TRP A 27 -14.29 -2.80 -17.41
C TRP A 27 -13.37 -2.70 -16.18
N GLU A 28 -12.95 -3.84 -15.63
CA GLU A 28 -11.92 -3.87 -14.59
C GLU A 28 -10.57 -4.28 -15.18
N LEU A 29 -9.53 -3.50 -14.88
CA LEU A 29 -8.14 -3.91 -15.10
C LEU A 29 -7.79 -4.94 -14.02
N GLN A 30 -7.72 -6.23 -14.37
CA GLN A 30 -7.01 -7.17 -13.52
C GLN A 30 -5.51 -6.85 -13.55
N GLY A 31 -4.89 -6.87 -12.37
CA GLY A 31 -3.54 -6.36 -12.11
C GLY A 31 -2.51 -6.82 -13.14
N VAL A 32 -1.62 -5.90 -13.50
CA VAL A 32 -0.49 -6.18 -14.38
C VAL A 32 0.41 -7.21 -13.69
N ASN A 33 0.44 -8.43 -14.23
CA ASN A 33 1.39 -9.44 -13.79
C ASN A 33 2.75 -9.12 -14.42
N TYR A 34 3.64 -8.54 -13.62
CA TYR A 34 5.02 -8.35 -14.00
C TYR A 34 5.77 -9.68 -13.86
N HIS A 35 5.94 -10.40 -14.98
CA HIS A 35 6.94 -11.45 -15.06
C HIS A 35 8.29 -10.79 -15.35
N ILE A 36 9.03 -10.50 -14.29
CA ILE A 36 10.41 -10.02 -14.38
C ILE A 36 11.31 -11.20 -14.03
N GLU A 37 11.85 -11.85 -15.05
CA GLU A 37 12.84 -12.91 -14.91
C GLU A 37 14.23 -12.29 -15.08
N SER A 38 15.12 -12.49 -14.11
CA SER A 38 16.55 -12.25 -14.30
C SER A 38 17.22 -13.55 -14.76
N GLU A 39 18.35 -13.44 -15.46
CA GLU A 39 19.16 -14.60 -15.87
C GLU A 39 19.66 -15.47 -14.68
N SER A 40 19.42 -15.04 -13.44
CA SER A 40 19.92 -15.62 -12.19
C SER A 40 18.84 -16.14 -11.21
N GLY A 41 17.54 -16.03 -11.51
CA GLY A 41 16.47 -16.61 -10.67
C GLY A 41 15.18 -15.78 -10.55
N LYS A 42 14.24 -16.26 -9.73
CA LYS A 42 12.94 -15.62 -9.46
C LYS A 42 13.14 -14.33 -8.64
N LEU A 43 12.70 -13.19 -9.18
CA LEU A 43 12.67 -11.93 -8.44
C LEU A 43 11.53 -11.93 -7.42
N ASN A 44 11.82 -11.51 -6.20
CA ASN A 44 10.81 -11.32 -5.16
C ASN A 44 10.75 -9.84 -4.77
N ALA A 45 9.55 -9.32 -4.55
CA ALA A 45 9.35 -7.93 -4.12
C ALA A 45 9.49 -7.82 -2.61
N LEU A 46 10.18 -6.77 -2.15
CA LEU A 46 10.37 -6.50 -0.73
C LEU A 46 9.13 -5.92 -0.04
N LEU A 47 8.34 -5.15 -0.80
CA LEU A 47 7.26 -4.34 -0.28
C LEU A 47 6.00 -4.51 -1.11
N ASP A 48 4.88 -4.46 -0.40
CA ASP A 48 3.56 -4.20 -0.96
C ASP A 48 3.17 -2.75 -0.73
N LEU A 49 2.76 -2.08 -1.81
CA LEU A 49 2.17 -0.75 -1.79
C LEU A 49 0.70 -0.85 -2.20
N VAL A 50 -0.20 -0.60 -1.26
CA VAL A 50 -1.64 -0.52 -1.51
C VAL A 50 -2.06 0.94 -1.42
N LEU A 51 -2.59 1.50 -2.51
CA LEU A 51 -3.16 2.84 -2.54
C LEU A 51 -4.68 2.71 -2.51
N ILE A 52 -5.31 3.43 -1.59
CA ILE A 52 -6.75 3.33 -1.31
C ILE A 52 -7.31 4.75 -1.34
N ASP A 53 -8.01 5.06 -2.42
CA ASP A 53 -8.72 6.31 -2.61
C ASP A 53 -10.19 6.09 -2.20
N LEU A 54 -10.64 6.81 -1.18
CA LEU A 54 -11.99 6.71 -0.65
C LEU A 54 -12.80 7.97 -0.99
N TYR A 55 -13.77 7.84 -1.88
CA TYR A 55 -14.65 8.93 -2.29
C TYR A 55 -16.02 8.84 -1.61
N GLU A 56 -16.68 10.00 -1.49
CA GLU A 56 -18.01 10.15 -0.89
C GLU A 56 -18.07 9.63 0.56
N CYS A 57 -17.02 9.93 1.34
CA CYS A 57 -16.94 9.59 2.75
C CYS A 57 -17.90 10.45 3.60
N ASP A 58 -18.19 9.97 4.80
CA ASP A 58 -18.86 10.76 5.82
C ASP A 58 -17.91 11.86 6.34
N ARG A 59 -18.27 13.12 6.09
CA ARG A 59 -17.46 14.29 6.46
C ARG A 59 -17.07 14.30 7.94
N GLN A 60 -17.93 13.84 8.84
CA GLN A 60 -17.63 13.84 10.28
C GLN A 60 -16.46 12.91 10.63
N ARG A 61 -16.23 11.89 9.79
CA ARG A 61 -15.12 10.95 9.96
C ARG A 61 -13.82 11.39 9.32
N LEU A 62 -13.81 12.55 8.66
CA LEU A 62 -12.63 13.11 7.99
C LEU A 62 -11.95 14.23 8.79
N VAL A 63 -12.58 14.71 9.87
CA VAL A 63 -12.15 15.93 10.59
C VAL A 63 -11.58 15.67 11.98
N ASP A 64 -11.79 14.48 12.54
CA ASP A 64 -11.38 14.12 13.89
C ASP A 64 -10.12 13.23 13.83
N ALA A 65 -8.98 13.81 14.20
CA ALA A 65 -7.71 13.11 14.17
C ALA A 65 -7.64 11.93 15.14
N GLU A 66 -8.28 12.00 16.31
CA GLU A 66 -8.25 10.90 17.27
C GLU A 66 -9.13 9.74 16.79
N LEU A 67 -10.30 10.05 16.22
CA LEU A 67 -11.15 9.04 15.60
C LEU A 67 -10.41 8.35 14.44
N ILE A 68 -9.75 9.12 13.58
CA ILE A 68 -8.98 8.58 12.45
C ILE A 68 -7.79 7.76 12.94
N ARG A 69 -7.09 8.22 13.99
CA ARG A 69 -6.01 7.48 14.64
C ARG A 69 -6.47 6.09 15.06
N GLN A 70 -7.59 5.99 15.77
CA GLN A 70 -8.16 4.72 16.19
C GLN A 70 -8.49 3.81 15.00
N GLY A 71 -9.09 4.37 13.94
CA GLY A 71 -9.39 3.62 12.72
C GLY A 71 -8.13 3.08 12.02
N MET A 72 -7.06 3.86 11.96
CA MET A 72 -5.81 3.42 11.35
C MET A 72 -5.08 2.36 12.18
N LEU A 73 -5.12 2.46 13.52
CA LEU A 73 -4.55 1.45 14.41
C LEU A 73 -5.32 0.13 14.34
N GLU A 74 -6.66 0.18 14.32
CA GLU A 74 -7.49 -1.02 14.14
C GLU A 74 -7.26 -1.66 12.77
N ALA A 75 -7.09 -0.84 11.72
CA ALA A 75 -6.73 -1.36 10.40
C ALA A 75 -5.38 -2.10 10.41
N ALA A 76 -4.36 -1.55 11.09
CA ALA A 76 -3.05 -2.18 11.26
C ALA A 76 -3.17 -3.53 11.99
N GLU A 77 -3.94 -3.59 13.07
CA GLU A 77 -4.19 -4.83 13.82
C GLU A 77 -4.91 -5.87 12.95
N LEU A 78 -5.97 -5.48 12.24
CA LEU A 78 -6.79 -6.37 11.40
C LEU A 78 -6.02 -7.03 10.25
N MET A 79 -5.00 -6.35 9.71
CA MET A 79 -4.09 -6.93 8.71
C MET A 79 -2.95 -7.75 9.31
N GLY A 80 -2.77 -7.71 10.63
CA GLY A 80 -1.70 -8.40 11.36
C GLY A 80 -0.36 -7.66 11.36
N ALA A 81 -0.38 -6.32 11.25
CA ALA A 81 0.81 -5.51 11.34
C ALA A 81 1.18 -5.22 12.80
N GLU A 82 2.47 -5.26 13.12
CA GLU A 82 3.00 -4.87 14.42
C GLU A 82 3.27 -3.37 14.43
N VAL A 83 2.53 -2.64 15.28
CA VAL A 83 2.63 -1.17 15.40
C VAL A 83 3.80 -0.80 16.29
N VAL A 84 4.65 0.10 15.82
CA VAL A 84 5.82 0.65 16.53
C VAL A 84 5.51 2.05 17.09
N GLY A 85 4.70 2.82 16.39
CA GLY A 85 4.32 4.18 16.81
C GLY A 85 3.35 4.83 15.83
N ASP A 86 2.86 6.01 16.19
CA ASP A 86 1.90 6.75 15.38
C ASP A 86 2.02 8.27 15.56
N SER A 87 1.53 9.03 14.58
CA SER A 87 1.51 10.49 14.61
C SER A 87 0.36 11.02 13.76
N PHE A 88 -0.45 11.94 14.31
CA PHE A 88 -1.63 12.50 13.65
C PHE A 88 -1.69 14.02 13.86
N HIS A 89 -2.10 14.74 12.82
CA HIS A 89 -2.18 16.19 12.83
C HIS A 89 -3.45 16.69 12.14
N THR A 90 -4.18 17.57 12.82
CA THR A 90 -5.36 18.28 12.27
C THR A 90 -4.94 19.63 11.71
N PHE A 91 -5.31 19.91 10.46
CA PHE A 91 -5.09 21.18 9.79
C PHE A 91 -6.26 22.15 10.01
N GLN A 92 -6.01 23.44 9.76
CA GLN A 92 -7.02 24.48 9.74
C GLN A 92 -7.35 24.88 8.29
N PRO A 93 -8.64 25.04 7.94
CA PRO A 93 -9.82 24.93 8.80
C PRO A 93 -10.26 23.48 9.09
N TRP A 94 -9.74 22.49 8.37
CA TRP A 94 -10.06 21.07 8.53
C TRP A 94 -9.05 20.18 7.80
N GLY A 95 -9.22 18.86 7.95
CA GLY A 95 -8.37 17.84 7.32
C GLY A 95 -7.37 17.26 8.31
N VAL A 96 -6.97 16.02 8.06
CA VAL A 96 -6.08 15.27 8.93
C VAL A 96 -5.03 14.57 8.08
N SER A 97 -3.76 14.68 8.49
CA SER A 97 -2.71 13.77 8.04
C SER A 97 -2.27 12.91 9.21
N GLY A 98 -2.03 11.63 8.96
CA GLY A 98 -1.49 10.74 9.98
C GLY A 98 -0.75 9.55 9.43
N THR A 99 0.13 9.00 10.26
CA THR A 99 0.93 7.82 9.95
C THR A 99 0.92 6.85 11.11
N VAL A 100 0.93 5.56 10.79
CA VAL A 100 1.17 4.47 11.72
C VAL A 100 2.45 3.77 11.26
N THR A 101 3.50 3.86 12.04
CA THR A 101 4.75 3.14 11.79
C THR A 101 4.54 1.69 12.21
N VAL A 102 4.83 0.77 11.29
CA VAL A 102 4.82 -0.67 11.54
C VAL A 102 6.22 -1.23 11.31
N ALA A 103 6.48 -2.47 11.72
CA ALA A 103 7.79 -3.11 11.51
C ALA A 103 8.23 -2.95 10.04
N GLU A 104 9.33 -2.22 9.83
CA GLU A 104 10.00 -1.99 8.53
C GLU A 104 9.20 -1.20 7.46
N SER A 105 8.08 -0.54 7.81
CA SER A 105 7.30 0.27 6.85
C SER A 105 6.28 1.21 7.54
N HIS A 106 5.19 1.60 6.86
CA HIS A 106 4.16 2.47 7.44
C HIS A 106 2.80 2.37 6.74
N LEU A 107 1.74 2.75 7.48
CA LEU A 107 0.45 3.14 6.92
C LEU A 107 0.34 4.67 6.99
N ALA A 108 -0.33 5.29 6.02
CA ALA A 108 -0.58 6.72 6.00
C ALA A 108 -2.03 7.04 5.61
N VAL A 109 -2.55 8.16 6.10
CA VAL A 109 -3.86 8.69 5.75
C VAL A 109 -3.81 10.21 5.60
N HIS A 110 -4.51 10.72 4.59
CA HIS A 110 -4.73 12.14 4.35
C HIS A 110 -6.21 12.36 4.03
N THR A 111 -6.84 13.35 4.65
CA THR A 111 -8.26 13.65 4.44
C THR A 111 -8.49 15.05 3.88
N TRP A 112 -9.49 15.15 3.00
CA TRP A 112 -10.01 16.40 2.46
C TRP A 112 -11.53 16.46 2.68
N PRO A 113 -11.96 16.92 3.87
CA PRO A 113 -13.37 17.01 4.24
C PRO A 113 -14.24 17.81 3.26
N GLU A 114 -13.70 18.83 2.61
CA GLU A 114 -14.35 19.65 1.58
C GLU A 114 -14.70 18.87 0.31
N TYR A 115 -14.02 17.75 0.06
CA TYR A 115 -14.26 16.87 -1.09
C TYR A 115 -14.84 15.51 -0.67
N ASN A 116 -15.15 15.32 0.61
CA ASN A 116 -15.57 14.03 1.18
C ASN A 116 -14.60 12.90 0.78
N PHE A 117 -13.30 13.18 0.85
CA PHE A 117 -12.24 12.32 0.33
C PHE A 117 -11.21 11.95 1.38
N ALA A 118 -10.72 10.71 1.34
CA ALA A 118 -9.53 10.27 2.06
C ALA A 118 -8.63 9.46 1.13
N ALA A 119 -7.33 9.75 1.17
CA ALA A 119 -6.29 8.94 0.54
C ALA A 119 -5.56 8.17 1.64
N ILE A 120 -5.47 6.86 1.49
CA ILE A 120 -4.80 5.97 2.43
C ILE A 120 -3.76 5.14 1.67
N THR A 121 -2.61 4.95 2.30
CA THR A 121 -1.52 4.13 1.77
C THR A 121 -1.13 3.08 2.78
N PHE A 122 -1.04 1.83 2.34
CA PHE A 122 -0.36 0.78 3.09
C PHE A 122 0.96 0.49 2.38
N GLU A 123 2.08 0.78 3.01
CA GLU A 123 3.38 0.24 2.62
C GLU A 123 3.74 -0.82 3.65
N THR A 124 3.90 -2.06 3.22
CA THR A 124 4.16 -3.19 4.14
C THR A 124 5.21 -4.12 3.61
N CYS A 125 6.05 -4.63 4.50
CA CYS A 125 7.00 -5.67 4.21
C CYS A 125 6.39 -7.09 4.33
N GLY A 126 6.90 -8.03 3.54
CA GLY A 126 6.54 -9.45 3.64
C GLY A 126 5.17 -9.80 3.04
N SER A 127 4.93 -11.11 2.90
CA SER A 127 3.79 -11.67 2.15
C SER A 127 2.60 -12.12 2.99
N ARG A 128 2.65 -11.92 4.32
CA ARG A 128 1.71 -12.53 5.27
C ARG A 128 0.59 -11.60 5.77
N MET A 129 0.61 -10.32 5.42
CA MET A 129 -0.40 -9.36 5.87
C MET A 129 -1.71 -9.48 5.08
N ASN A 130 -2.84 -9.37 5.77
CA ASN A 130 -4.16 -9.38 5.13
C ASN A 130 -4.66 -7.95 4.89
N HIS A 131 -4.08 -7.29 3.89
CA HIS A 131 -4.46 -5.93 3.51
C HIS A 131 -5.98 -5.80 3.26
N LYS A 132 -6.61 -6.86 2.72
CA LYS A 132 -8.05 -6.86 2.41
C LYS A 132 -8.94 -6.63 3.61
N LYS A 133 -8.59 -7.21 4.75
CA LYS A 133 -9.31 -6.96 6.00
C LYS A 133 -9.19 -5.48 6.41
N ALA A 134 -7.99 -4.92 6.34
CA ALA A 134 -7.74 -3.52 6.70
C ALA A 134 -8.49 -2.53 5.81
N TRP A 135 -8.36 -2.61 4.48
CA TRP A 135 -9.06 -1.62 3.63
C TRP A 135 -10.58 -1.84 3.63
N ALA A 136 -11.07 -3.08 3.74
CA ALA A 136 -12.52 -3.31 3.87
C ALA A 136 -13.08 -2.71 5.17
N TYR A 137 -12.30 -2.76 6.26
CA TYR A 137 -12.61 -2.03 7.48
C TYR A 137 -12.60 -0.52 7.24
N LEU A 138 -11.54 0.04 6.64
CA LEU A 138 -11.43 1.50 6.43
C LEU A 138 -12.53 2.06 5.52
N ILE A 139 -12.99 1.29 4.52
CA ILE A 139 -14.14 1.66 3.68
C ILE A 139 -15.40 1.83 4.54
N ARG A 140 -15.68 0.88 5.44
CA ARG A 140 -16.83 0.96 6.36
C ARG A 140 -16.63 2.06 7.40
N PHE A 141 -15.41 2.18 7.92
CA PHE A 141 -15.03 3.21 8.88
C PHE A 141 -15.30 4.58 8.26
N PHE A 142 -14.73 4.95 7.12
CA PHE A 142 -14.98 6.26 6.49
C PHE A 142 -16.36 6.39 5.85
N ARG A 143 -17.15 5.31 5.81
CA ARG A 143 -18.45 5.22 5.11
C ARG A 143 -18.33 5.64 3.64
N ALA A 144 -17.23 5.30 3.00
CA ALA A 144 -16.95 5.62 1.61
C ALA A 144 -17.90 4.85 0.69
N LYS A 145 -18.52 5.54 -0.27
CA LYS A 145 -19.45 4.90 -1.22
C LYS A 145 -18.76 4.43 -2.49
N LYS A 146 -17.62 5.03 -2.82
CA LYS A 146 -16.84 4.73 -4.02
C LYS A 146 -15.37 4.54 -3.64
N PRO A 147 -14.95 3.35 -3.23
CA PRO A 147 -13.55 3.07 -2.99
C PRO A 147 -12.84 2.69 -4.30
N LYS A 148 -11.58 3.11 -4.45
CA LYS A 148 -10.68 2.67 -5.51
C LYS A 148 -9.39 2.18 -4.87
N ILE A 149 -9.03 0.93 -5.14
CA ILE A 149 -7.87 0.27 -4.57
C ILE A 149 -6.91 -0.11 -5.70
N SER A 150 -5.63 0.20 -5.54
CA SER A 150 -4.58 -0.28 -6.42
C SER A 150 -3.45 -0.91 -5.61
N HIS A 151 -2.82 -1.94 -6.18
CA HIS A 151 -1.77 -2.70 -5.52
C HIS A 151 -0.54 -2.74 -6.43
N GLN A 152 0.62 -2.42 -5.87
CA GLN A 152 1.90 -2.45 -6.54
C GLN A 152 2.94 -3.19 -5.69
N LYS A 153 3.77 -3.98 -6.35
CA LYS A 153 4.94 -4.62 -5.76
C LYS A 153 6.14 -3.69 -5.87
N ARG A 154 6.95 -3.57 -4.81
CA ARG A 154 8.09 -2.65 -4.75
C ARG A 154 9.34 -3.34 -4.22
N GLY A 155 10.51 -2.84 -4.65
CA GLY A 155 11.81 -3.36 -4.24
C GLY A 155 12.08 -4.78 -4.73
N PHE A 156 12.14 -4.99 -6.05
CA PHE A 156 12.44 -6.31 -6.61
C PHE A 156 13.91 -6.67 -6.40
N MET A 157 14.16 -7.80 -5.73
CA MET A 157 15.50 -8.32 -5.48
C MET A 157 15.64 -9.72 -6.07
N GLY A 158 16.79 -9.99 -6.68
CA GLY A 158 17.18 -11.34 -7.09
C GLY A 158 17.79 -12.07 -5.93
N VAL A 159 16.98 -12.81 -5.18
CA VAL A 159 17.46 -13.59 -4.04
C VAL A 159 17.38 -15.06 -4.40
N ALA A 160 18.54 -15.71 -4.46
CA ALA A 160 18.64 -17.14 -4.74
C ALA A 160 18.13 -17.94 -3.52
N ASN A 161 16.95 -18.55 -3.62
CA ASN A 161 16.48 -19.67 -2.79
C ASN A 161 16.44 -19.51 -1.25
N THR A 162 16.49 -18.32 -0.68
CA THR A 162 16.16 -18.11 0.74
C THR A 162 14.82 -17.40 0.88
N GLU A 163 13.89 -17.99 1.63
CA GLU A 163 12.78 -17.24 2.22
C GLU A 163 13.37 -16.00 2.88
N PHE A 164 12.86 -14.81 2.56
CA PHE A 164 13.31 -13.59 3.22
C PHE A 164 13.14 -13.75 4.73
N ALA A 165 14.20 -13.52 5.49
CA ALA A 165 14.15 -13.39 6.94
C ALA A 165 13.43 -12.07 7.29
N TYR A 166 12.12 -12.02 7.11
CA TYR A 166 11.28 -10.91 7.54
C TYR A 166 10.99 -11.05 9.03
N LYS A 167 11.92 -10.59 9.86
CA LYS A 167 11.60 -10.09 11.20
C LYS A 167 12.79 -9.35 11.79
N GLN A 168 12.88 -8.04 11.57
CA GLN A 168 13.59 -7.22 12.54
C GLN A 168 12.68 -7.03 13.76
N GLU A 169 13.18 -7.29 14.97
CA GLU A 169 12.43 -7.07 16.20
C GLU A 169 12.34 -5.57 16.52
N VAL A 170 11.20 -5.13 17.06
CA VAL A 170 11.04 -3.75 17.53
C VAL A 170 12.05 -3.50 18.66
N GLY A 171 12.89 -2.48 18.48
CA GLY A 171 13.95 -2.08 19.42
C GLY A 171 13.48 -1.12 20.50
#